data_AF-A0A6M0K2S1-F1
#
_entry.id   AF-A0A6M0K2S1-F1
#
_cell.length_a   1.000
_cell.length_b   1.000
_cell.length_c   1.000
_cell.angle_alpha   90.00
_cell.angle_beta   90.00
_cell.angle_gamma   90.00
#
_symmetry.space_group_name_H-M   'P 1'
#
loop_
_entity.id
_entity.type
_entity.pdbx_description
1 polymer ?
#
loop_
_entity_poly.entity_id
_entity_poly.type
_entity_poly.pdbx_seq_one_letter_code
_entity_poly.pdbx_strand_id
1 'polypeptide(L)'
;MRARHGSRREGDAMPKSTTWRQEWSLGVPALDAEHCALLAQLDQIARRYSPDTSADRKDAEPALICALTDLGEAVRSHFRRTTERMAAIGYDGIERCHAENALLMAEYAELLRAWRSQRQHVLDETMHRVLREWLLAHIFGVDRAFVDAYVTASCPLGRRAEEPSRPQLHRLERSRGESRESDWFPRGSECVEEDRDEKAGQGG
;
A
#
# COMPACT_ATOMS: atom_id res chain seq x y z
N MET A 1 -2.00 -54.69 23.92
CA MET A 1 -0.84 -53.77 23.74
C MET A 1 -1.37 -52.36 23.64
N ARG A 2 -0.82 -51.41 24.41
CA ARG A 2 -1.33 -50.04 24.60
C ARG A 2 -0.97 -49.12 23.43
N ALA A 3 -1.91 -48.25 23.08
CA ALA A 3 -1.75 -47.13 22.15
C ALA A 3 -0.71 -46.09 22.64
N ARG A 4 0.00 -45.46 21.71
CA ARG A 4 0.75 -44.20 21.87
C ARG A 4 0.54 -43.42 20.57
N HIS A 5 -0.44 -42.51 20.53
CA HIS A 5 -0.33 -41.07 20.82
C HIS A 5 0.75 -40.34 20.01
N GLY A 6 0.24 -39.52 19.08
CA GLY A 6 0.74 -38.23 18.57
C GLY A 6 2.23 -37.91 18.65
N SER A 7 2.81 -37.68 17.49
CA SER A 7 3.94 -36.74 17.35
C SER A 7 3.50 -35.61 16.43
N ARG A 8 2.85 -34.61 17.03
CA ARG A 8 2.70 -33.27 16.44
C ARG A 8 4.10 -32.69 16.37
N ARG A 9 4.61 -32.43 15.17
CA ARG A 9 5.89 -31.74 14.99
C ARG A 9 5.74 -30.30 15.49
N GLU A 10 6.47 -29.97 16.55
CA GLU A 10 6.85 -28.61 16.92
C GLU A 10 7.63 -27.99 15.76
N GLY A 11 7.18 -26.84 15.27
CA GLY A 11 7.91 -26.07 14.25
C GLY A 11 7.06 -25.23 13.29
N ASP A 12 5.73 -25.27 13.35
CA ASP A 12 4.90 -24.34 12.57
C ASP A 12 4.73 -23.04 13.36
N ALA A 13 5.77 -22.20 13.29
CA ALA A 13 5.72 -20.88 13.87
C ALA A 13 4.77 -20.03 13.02
N MET A 14 3.67 -19.61 13.64
CA MET A 14 2.82 -18.51 13.14
C MET A 14 3.71 -17.42 12.50
N PRO A 15 3.33 -16.83 11.35
CA PRO A 15 4.12 -15.78 10.73
C PRO A 15 4.38 -14.69 11.79
N LYS A 16 5.65 -14.35 12.00
CA LYS A 16 6.06 -13.34 12.99
C LYS A 16 5.31 -12.05 12.66
N SER A 17 4.32 -11.72 13.50
CA SER A 17 3.44 -10.56 13.36
C SER A 17 4.21 -9.32 12.92
N THR A 18 3.72 -8.58 11.92
CA THR A 18 4.19 -7.22 11.61
C THR A 18 3.70 -6.19 12.63
N THR A 19 3.68 -6.55 13.91
CA THR A 19 3.35 -5.63 15.00
C THR A 19 4.19 -4.36 14.84
N TRP A 20 3.51 -3.23 14.65
CA TRP A 20 4.14 -1.93 14.50
C TRP A 20 5.13 -1.69 15.63
N ARG A 21 6.30 -1.15 15.27
CA ARG A 21 7.36 -0.83 16.22
C ARG A 21 7.58 0.66 16.24
N GLN A 22 7.83 1.20 17.43
CA GLN A 22 8.13 2.63 17.57
C GLN A 22 9.36 3.06 16.76
N GLU A 23 10.30 2.15 16.50
CA GLU A 23 11.48 2.37 15.66
C GLU A 23 11.14 2.62 14.17
N TRP A 24 9.92 2.31 13.74
CA TRP A 24 9.42 2.58 12.38
C TRP A 24 8.66 3.90 12.26
N SER A 25 8.41 4.58 13.38
CA SER A 25 7.75 5.88 13.41
C SER A 25 8.63 6.95 12.79
N LEU A 26 8.02 7.76 11.93
CA LEU A 26 8.62 8.94 11.34
C LEU A 26 8.31 10.21 12.16
N GLY A 27 7.54 10.09 13.24
CA GLY A 27 7.16 11.21 14.10
C GLY A 27 6.10 12.13 13.50
N VAL A 28 5.48 11.73 12.38
CA VAL A 28 4.34 12.43 11.76
C VAL A 28 3.10 11.56 11.96
N PRO A 29 2.20 11.91 12.90
CA PRO A 29 1.11 11.02 13.31
C PRO A 29 0.21 10.52 12.17
N ALA A 30 -0.04 11.38 11.18
CA ALA A 30 -0.85 11.01 10.02
C ALA A 30 -0.15 9.98 9.09
N LEU A 31 1.18 10.03 8.96
CA LEU A 31 1.93 9.05 8.18
C LEU A 31 2.05 7.74 8.94
N ASP A 32 2.43 7.82 10.21
CA ASP A 32 2.59 6.63 11.06
C ASP A 32 1.27 5.84 11.15
N ALA A 33 0.12 6.53 11.23
CA ALA A 33 -1.18 5.88 11.20
C ALA A 33 -1.47 5.16 9.88
N GLU A 34 -1.08 5.74 8.74
CA GLU A 34 -1.22 5.10 7.43
C GLU A 34 -0.29 3.89 7.29
N HIS A 35 0.96 3.99 7.74
CA HIS A 35 1.91 2.88 7.75
C HIS A 35 1.46 1.73 8.65
N CYS A 36 0.94 2.04 9.85
CA CYS A 36 0.34 1.06 10.75
C CYS A 36 -0.80 0.31 10.06
N ALA A 37 -1.68 1.04 9.35
CA ALA A 37 -2.82 0.43 8.66
C ALA A 37 -2.38 -0.52 7.54
N LEU A 38 -1.36 -0.16 6.76
CA LEU A 38 -0.81 -1.02 5.71
C LEU A 38 -0.22 -2.32 6.27
N LEU A 39 0.57 -2.23 7.34
CA LEU A 39 1.15 -3.41 8.01
C LEU A 39 0.05 -4.28 8.65
N ALA A 40 -0.95 -3.66 9.29
CA ALA A 40 -2.09 -4.39 9.85
C ALA A 40 -2.90 -5.13 8.78
N GLN A 41 -3.08 -4.52 7.59
CA GLN A 41 -3.71 -5.18 6.45
C GLN A 41 -2.89 -6.37 5.96
N LEU A 42 -1.56 -6.22 5.81
CA LEU A 42 -0.67 -7.33 5.46
C LEU A 42 -0.78 -8.49 6.46
N ASP A 43 -0.78 -8.19 7.77
CA ASP A 43 -0.97 -9.19 8.81
C ASP A 43 -2.34 -9.87 8.77
N GLN A 44 -3.39 -9.13 8.42
CA GLN A 44 -4.72 -9.71 8.25
C GLN A 44 -4.75 -10.70 7.08
N ILE A 45 -4.10 -10.35 5.96
CA ILE A 45 -3.97 -11.23 4.79
C ILE A 45 -3.19 -12.49 5.20
N ALA A 46 -2.06 -12.35 5.90
CA ALA A 46 -1.25 -13.48 6.36
C ALA A 46 -2.02 -14.44 7.27
N ARG A 47 -2.85 -13.91 8.19
CA ARG A 47 -3.70 -14.75 9.04
C ARG A 47 -4.82 -15.45 8.27
N ARG A 48 -5.40 -14.81 7.25
CA ARG A 48 -6.52 -15.35 6.46
C ARG A 48 -6.09 -16.41 5.45
N TYR A 49 -4.85 -16.33 4.97
CA TYR A 49 -4.29 -17.19 3.93
C TYR A 49 -3.04 -17.93 4.41
N SER A 50 -2.90 -18.17 5.71
CA SER A 50 -1.80 -18.98 6.27
C SER A 50 -1.92 -20.44 5.84
N PRO A 51 -0.83 -21.23 5.82
CA PRO A 51 -0.88 -22.67 5.51
C PRO A 51 -1.96 -23.43 6.29
N ASP A 52 -2.16 -23.09 7.58
CA ASP A 52 -3.17 -23.69 8.44
C ASP A 52 -4.62 -23.38 8.05
N THR A 53 -4.87 -22.25 7.40
CA THR A 53 -6.24 -21.74 7.13
C THR A 53 -6.68 -21.91 5.68
N SER A 54 -5.73 -22.10 4.76
CA SER A 54 -5.99 -22.16 3.32
C SER A 54 -5.89 -23.56 2.71
N ALA A 55 -5.39 -24.56 3.45
CA ALA A 55 -5.12 -25.92 2.93
C ALA A 55 -6.27 -26.60 2.18
N ASP A 56 -7.53 -26.32 2.53
CA ASP A 56 -8.71 -26.96 1.94
C ASP A 56 -9.64 -25.99 1.17
N ARG A 57 -9.24 -24.73 1.01
CA ARG A 57 -10.08 -23.68 0.41
C ARG A 57 -9.91 -23.64 -1.10
N LYS A 58 -10.95 -24.11 -1.83
CA LYS A 58 -10.98 -24.11 -3.31
C LYS A 58 -10.87 -22.71 -3.93
N ASP A 59 -11.23 -21.67 -3.19
CA ASP A 59 -11.20 -20.27 -3.60
C ASP A 59 -9.93 -19.52 -3.14
N ALA A 60 -9.00 -20.19 -2.45
CA ALA A 60 -7.88 -19.51 -1.79
C ALA A 60 -6.92 -18.81 -2.75
N GLU A 61 -6.61 -19.40 -3.92
CA GLU A 61 -5.74 -18.78 -4.94
C GLU A 61 -6.30 -17.42 -5.42
N PRO A 62 -7.49 -17.35 -6.06
CA PRO A 62 -8.01 -16.08 -6.54
C PRO A 62 -8.26 -15.09 -5.39
N ALA A 63 -8.73 -15.56 -4.23
CA ALA A 63 -9.02 -14.70 -3.09
C ALA A 63 -7.75 -14.10 -2.44
N LEU A 64 -6.64 -14.85 -2.39
CA LEU A 64 -5.34 -14.32 -1.93
C LEU A 64 -4.85 -13.23 -2.88
N ILE A 65 -4.89 -13.49 -4.20
CA ILE A 65 -4.43 -12.53 -5.20
C ILE A 65 -5.29 -11.25 -5.19
N CYS A 66 -6.61 -11.37 -5.01
CA CYS A 66 -7.47 -10.20 -4.81
C CYS A 66 -7.06 -9.42 -3.57
N ALA A 67 -6.88 -10.08 -2.42
CA ALA A 67 -6.52 -9.40 -1.17
C ALA A 67 -5.15 -8.68 -1.26
N LEU A 68 -4.19 -9.27 -1.97
CA LEU A 68 -2.91 -8.62 -2.25
C LEU A 68 -3.07 -7.44 -3.22
N THR A 69 -3.93 -7.58 -4.24
CA THR A 69 -4.24 -6.44 -5.14
C THR A 69 -4.80 -5.26 -4.35
N ASP A 70 -5.70 -5.51 -3.39
CA ASP A 70 -6.26 -4.48 -2.50
C ASP A 70 -5.18 -3.83 -1.60
N LEU A 71 -4.18 -4.59 -1.14
CA LEU A 71 -3.03 -4.03 -0.43
C LEU A 71 -2.23 -3.09 -1.33
N GLY A 72 -1.99 -3.48 -2.59
CA GLY A 72 -1.33 -2.63 -3.57
C GLY A 72 -2.06 -1.31 -3.80
N GLU A 73 -3.40 -1.33 -3.89
CA GLU A 73 -4.20 -0.11 -4.02
C GLU A 73 -4.17 0.76 -2.75
N ALA A 74 -4.17 0.15 -1.56
CA ALA A 74 -4.01 0.88 -0.30
C ALA A 74 -2.67 1.63 -0.26
N VAL A 75 -1.59 1.01 -0.75
CA VAL A 75 -0.27 1.63 -0.85
C VAL A 75 -0.26 2.78 -1.86
N ARG A 76 -0.86 2.61 -3.05
CA ARG A 76 -0.99 3.71 -4.02
C ARG A 76 -1.74 4.91 -3.44
N SER A 77 -2.82 4.65 -2.69
CA SER A 77 -3.56 5.72 -2.03
C SER A 77 -2.75 6.40 -0.92
N HIS A 78 -1.85 5.70 -0.24
CA HIS A 78 -0.89 6.31 0.67
C HIS A 78 0.10 7.21 -0.09
N PHE A 79 0.69 6.74 -1.19
CA PHE A 79 1.61 7.53 -2.02
C PHE A 79 0.97 8.84 -2.49
N ARG A 80 -0.26 8.77 -3.00
CA ARG A 80 -1.02 9.96 -3.44
C ARG A 80 -1.16 10.98 -2.30
N ARG A 81 -1.58 10.55 -1.11
CA ARG A 81 -1.73 11.44 0.05
C ARG A 81 -0.40 12.03 0.51
N THR A 82 0.67 11.25 0.47
CA THR A 82 2.02 11.74 0.77
C THR A 82 2.46 12.80 -0.24
N THR A 83 2.23 12.57 -1.54
CA THR A 83 2.56 13.57 -2.58
C THR A 83 1.69 14.82 -2.48
N GLU A 84 0.43 14.71 -2.08
CA GLU A 84 -0.44 15.86 -1.77
C GLU A 84 0.12 16.68 -0.60
N ARG A 85 0.62 16.02 0.47
CA ARG A 85 1.30 16.68 1.60
C ARG A 85 2.60 17.36 1.17
N MET A 86 3.39 16.73 0.31
CA MET A 86 4.62 17.31 -0.25
C MET A 86 4.31 18.55 -1.09
N ALA A 87 3.29 18.49 -1.95
CA ALA A 87 2.88 19.60 -2.81
C ALA A 87 2.39 20.81 -1.98
N ALA A 88 1.67 20.56 -0.89
CA ALA A 88 1.16 21.59 0.00
C ALA A 88 2.26 22.44 0.67
N ILE A 89 3.48 21.91 0.80
CA ILE A 89 4.63 22.61 1.38
C ILE A 89 5.65 23.07 0.32
N GLY A 90 5.38 22.85 -0.97
CA GLY A 90 6.32 23.17 -2.06
C GLY A 90 7.61 22.34 -2.00
N TYR A 91 7.52 21.04 -1.67
CA TYR A 91 8.70 20.18 -1.57
C TYR A 91 9.34 19.95 -2.95
N ASP A 92 10.62 20.33 -3.11
CA ASP A 92 11.34 20.22 -4.39
C ASP A 92 11.54 18.76 -4.86
N GLY A 93 11.50 17.78 -3.94
CA GLY A 93 11.78 16.37 -4.23
C GLY A 93 10.59 15.54 -4.74
N ILE A 94 9.46 16.16 -5.10
CA ILE A 94 8.24 15.45 -5.50
C ILE A 94 8.44 14.54 -6.72
N GLU A 95 9.13 15.02 -7.76
CA GLU A 95 9.37 14.23 -8.97
C GLU A 95 10.21 12.97 -8.69
N ARG A 96 11.21 13.09 -7.81
CA ARG A 96 12.00 11.93 -7.37
C ARG A 96 11.12 10.93 -6.60
N CYS A 97 10.28 11.42 -5.69
CA CYS A 97 9.32 10.59 -4.95
C CYS A 97 8.37 9.84 -5.91
N HIS A 98 7.85 10.50 -6.94
CA HIS A 98 7.03 9.84 -7.96
C HIS A 98 7.78 8.73 -8.69
N ALA A 99 9.04 8.95 -9.07
CA ALA A 99 9.87 7.94 -9.72
C ALA A 99 10.15 6.73 -8.81
N GLU A 100 10.50 6.97 -7.54
CA GLU A 100 10.74 5.91 -6.54
C GLU A 100 9.47 5.09 -6.28
N ASN A 101 8.32 5.76 -6.12
CA ASN A 101 7.03 5.09 -5.96
C ASN A 101 6.65 4.25 -7.18
N ALA A 102 6.93 4.73 -8.39
CA ALA A 102 6.67 3.99 -9.62
C ALA A 102 7.52 2.71 -9.71
N LEU A 103 8.80 2.78 -9.32
CA LEU A 103 9.68 1.62 -9.26
C LEU A 103 9.19 0.59 -8.24
N LEU A 104 8.85 1.02 -7.02
CA LEU A 104 8.32 0.15 -5.98
C LEU A 104 7.03 -0.56 -6.42
N MET A 105 6.11 0.15 -7.09
CA MET A 105 4.88 -0.46 -7.61
C MET A 105 5.14 -1.41 -8.77
N ALA A 106 6.16 -1.17 -9.59
CA ALA A 106 6.56 -2.08 -10.65
C ALA A 106 7.09 -3.41 -10.07
N GLU A 107 7.96 -3.33 -9.05
CA GLU A 107 8.46 -4.51 -8.32
C GLU A 107 7.31 -5.31 -7.68
N TYR A 108 6.37 -4.61 -7.04
CA TYR A 108 5.19 -5.24 -6.45
C TYR A 108 4.31 -5.93 -7.50
N ALA A 109 4.10 -5.28 -8.66
CA ALA A 109 3.32 -5.85 -9.75
C ALA A 109 3.99 -7.11 -10.34
N GLU A 110 5.32 -7.14 -10.47
CA GLU A 110 6.05 -8.35 -10.86
C GLU A 110 5.88 -9.48 -9.83
N LEU A 111 5.97 -9.17 -8.54
CA LEU A 111 5.76 -10.14 -7.48
C LEU A 111 4.36 -10.78 -7.55
N LEU A 112 3.31 -9.97 -7.74
CA LEU A 112 1.94 -10.47 -7.91
C LEU A 112 1.76 -11.29 -9.18
N ARG A 113 2.40 -10.91 -10.29
CA ARG A 113 2.39 -11.71 -11.52
C ARG A 113 3.03 -13.07 -11.30
N ALA A 114 4.17 -13.12 -10.62
CA ALA A 114 4.87 -14.36 -10.30
C ALA A 114 4.03 -15.28 -9.41
N TRP A 115 3.42 -14.76 -8.36
CA TRP A 115 2.58 -15.58 -7.47
C TRP A 115 1.28 -16.06 -8.12
N ARG A 116 0.70 -15.24 -9.00
CA ARG A 116 -0.44 -15.66 -9.81
C ARG A 116 -0.06 -16.81 -10.75
N SER A 117 1.10 -16.73 -11.43
CA SER A 117 1.54 -17.81 -12.34
C SER A 117 1.91 -19.09 -11.61
N GLN A 118 2.38 -18.99 -10.37
CA GLN A 118 2.65 -20.11 -9.46
C GLN A 118 1.39 -20.70 -8.82
N ARG A 119 0.22 -20.10 -9.06
CA ARG A 119 -1.07 -20.49 -8.45
C ARG A 119 -1.00 -20.51 -6.94
N GLN A 120 -0.35 -19.49 -6.40
CA GLN A 120 -0.14 -19.36 -4.97
C GLN A 120 -1.48 -19.14 -4.26
N HIS A 121 -1.75 -19.99 -3.28
CA HIS A 121 -2.99 -19.98 -2.49
C HIS A 121 -2.75 -19.74 -1.00
N VAL A 122 -1.49 -19.65 -0.60
CA VAL A 122 -1.07 -19.37 0.78
C VAL A 122 -0.12 -18.18 0.81
N LEU A 123 -0.19 -17.36 1.86
CA LEU A 123 0.84 -16.38 2.18
C LEU A 123 1.69 -16.96 3.32
N ASP A 124 2.80 -17.61 2.95
CA ASP A 124 3.72 -18.19 3.93
C ASP A 124 4.60 -17.13 4.62
N GLU A 125 5.39 -17.55 5.62
CA GLU A 125 6.28 -16.64 6.37
C GLU A 125 7.32 -15.95 5.45
N THR A 126 7.79 -16.63 4.40
CA THR A 126 8.78 -16.06 3.48
C THR A 126 8.18 -14.94 2.66
N MET A 127 7.01 -15.18 2.06
CA MET A 127 6.28 -14.17 1.29
C MET A 127 5.85 -12.99 2.16
N HIS A 128 5.32 -13.26 3.35
CA HIS A 128 4.94 -12.22 4.31
C HIS A 128 6.13 -11.34 4.69
N ARG A 129 7.30 -11.95 4.95
CA ARG A 129 8.54 -11.21 5.22
C ARG A 129 8.95 -10.34 4.03
N VAL A 130 8.90 -10.86 2.80
CA VAL A 130 9.23 -10.08 1.59
C VAL A 130 8.33 -8.85 1.46
N LEU A 131 7.01 -9.01 1.66
CA LEU A 131 6.07 -7.89 1.60
C LEU A 131 6.29 -6.87 2.72
N ARG A 132 6.60 -7.35 3.93
CA ARG A 132 6.94 -6.46 5.05
C ARG A 132 8.20 -5.66 4.76
N GLU A 133 9.25 -6.31 4.27
CA GLU A 133 10.51 -5.65 3.93
C GLU A 133 10.33 -4.64 2.81
N TRP A 134 9.49 -4.95 1.80
CA TRP A 134 9.10 -4.01 0.75
C TRP A 134 8.37 -2.77 1.31
N LEU A 135 7.41 -2.95 2.22
CA LEU A 135 6.73 -1.82 2.89
C LEU A 135 7.71 -0.97 3.73
N LEU A 136 8.60 -1.61 4.48
CA LEU A 136 9.59 -0.89 5.29
C LEU A 136 10.63 -0.16 4.43
N ALA A 137 11.03 -0.74 3.30
CA ALA A 137 11.91 -0.08 2.34
C ALA A 137 11.30 1.20 1.79
N HIS A 138 9.99 1.20 1.51
CA HIS A 138 9.25 2.43 1.15
C HIS A 138 9.29 3.47 2.27
N ILE A 139 8.91 3.09 3.50
CA ILE A 139 8.84 4.00 4.66
C ILE A 139 10.19 4.68 4.91
N PHE A 140 11.27 3.90 4.91
CA PHE A 140 12.60 4.43 5.21
C PHE A 140 13.32 5.06 4.02
N GLY A 141 13.04 4.59 2.80
CA GLY A 141 13.67 5.09 1.58
C GLY A 141 13.04 6.39 1.07
N VAL A 142 11.70 6.42 1.02
CA VAL A 142 10.94 7.50 0.37
C VAL A 142 10.33 8.44 1.41
N ASP A 143 9.54 7.91 2.34
CA ASP A 143 8.78 8.77 3.27
C ASP A 143 9.68 9.50 4.26
N ARG A 144 10.71 8.83 4.80
CA ARG A 144 11.65 9.48 5.71
C ARG A 144 12.31 10.72 5.11
N ALA A 145 12.54 10.75 3.79
CA ALA A 145 13.26 11.82 3.10
C ALA A 145 12.51 13.16 3.06
N PHE A 146 11.18 13.15 3.21
CA PHE A 146 10.39 14.39 3.20
C PHE A 146 9.97 14.87 4.60
N VAL A 147 10.05 13.99 5.60
CA VAL A 147 9.57 14.25 6.98
C VAL A 147 10.17 15.52 7.55
N ASP A 148 11.49 15.73 7.41
CA ASP A 148 12.17 16.88 8.01
C ASP A 148 11.66 18.20 7.40
N ALA A 149 11.45 18.23 6.07
CA ALA A 149 10.87 19.38 5.39
C ALA A 149 9.40 19.62 5.83
N TYR A 150 8.63 18.54 5.97
CA TYR A 150 7.24 18.61 6.39
C TYR A 150 7.07 19.12 7.82
N VAL A 151 7.88 18.63 8.77
CA VAL A 151 7.87 19.08 10.16
C VAL A 151 8.28 20.55 10.24
N THR A 152 9.29 20.97 9.47
CA THR A 152 9.75 22.37 9.41
C THR A 152 8.64 23.30 8.91
N ALA A 153 8.00 22.95 7.80
CA ALA A 153 6.91 23.75 7.21
C ALA A 153 5.62 23.75 8.05
N SER A 154 5.35 22.65 8.76
CA SER A 154 4.18 22.50 9.63
C SER A 154 4.34 23.15 11.00
N CYS A 155 5.58 23.45 11.42
CA CYS A 155 5.86 24.09 12.70
C CYS A 155 5.40 25.57 12.67
N PRO A 156 4.52 26.00 13.60
CA PRO A 156 4.04 27.38 13.66
C PRO A 156 5.15 28.42 13.86
N LEU A 157 6.26 28.03 14.47
CA LEU A 157 7.43 28.89 14.71
C LEU A 157 8.32 29.06 13.46
N GLY A 158 8.21 28.17 12.48
CA GLY A 158 8.93 28.24 11.20
C GLY A 158 8.28 29.18 10.17
N ARG A 159 7.01 29.58 10.38
CA ARG A 159 6.30 30.57 9.55
C ARG A 159 6.62 32.04 9.91
N ARG A 160 7.80 32.32 10.48
CA ARG A 160 8.33 33.68 10.61
C ARG A 160 9.58 33.84 9.77
N ALA A 161 9.41 34.40 8.56
CA ALA A 161 10.23 35.46 7.98
C ALA A 161 10.17 35.50 6.43
N GLU A 162 8.99 35.51 5.83
CA GLU A 162 8.83 36.21 4.54
C GLU A 162 7.51 36.99 4.58
N GLU A 163 7.61 38.25 5.00
CA GLU A 163 6.59 39.24 4.69
C GLU A 163 6.56 39.45 3.16
N PRO A 164 5.43 39.25 2.48
CA PRO A 164 5.31 39.69 1.10
C PRO A 164 5.21 41.22 1.11
N SER A 165 6.35 41.88 0.87
CA SER A 165 6.34 43.30 0.49
C SER A 165 5.48 43.46 -0.77
N ARG A 166 4.34 44.13 -0.64
CA ARG A 166 3.50 44.62 -1.76
C ARG A 166 3.38 46.15 -1.66
N PRO A 167 3.18 46.88 -2.75
CA PRO A 167 3.58 46.63 -4.14
C PRO A 167 4.30 47.84 -4.77
N GLN A 168 5.07 47.64 -5.84
CA GLN A 168 5.22 48.69 -6.86
C GLN A 168 4.56 48.23 -8.15
N LEU A 169 3.47 48.92 -8.48
CA LEU A 169 2.70 48.79 -9.69
C LEU A 169 3.56 49.17 -10.88
N HIS A 170 3.89 48.21 -11.75
CA HIS A 170 4.12 48.53 -13.16
C HIS A 170 3.43 47.52 -14.08
N ARG A 171 2.32 48.03 -14.61
CA ARG A 171 1.58 47.68 -15.84
C ARG A 171 2.45 47.06 -16.93
N LEU A 172 2.03 45.89 -17.43
CA LEU A 172 1.99 45.58 -18.86
C LEU A 172 0.99 44.45 -19.16
N GLU A 173 0.22 44.68 -20.23
CA GLU A 173 -0.95 43.92 -20.66
C GLU A 173 -0.63 42.66 -21.49
N ARG A 174 -1.64 41.79 -21.60
CA ARG A 174 -1.96 40.82 -22.69
C ARG A 174 -1.09 39.55 -22.77
N SER A 175 -1.60 38.36 -23.11
CA SER A 175 -2.87 37.89 -23.68
C SER A 175 -3.06 36.37 -23.52
N ARG A 176 -4.33 35.95 -23.39
CA ARG A 176 -4.98 34.68 -23.83
C ARG A 176 -4.13 33.41 -24.09
N GLY A 177 -4.57 32.31 -23.50
CA GLY A 177 -4.27 30.94 -23.94
C GLY A 177 -5.03 29.89 -23.12
N GLU A 178 -6.19 29.48 -23.62
CA GLU A 178 -7.06 28.41 -23.12
C GLU A 178 -6.48 27.03 -23.47
N SER A 179 -6.55 26.02 -22.56
CA SER A 179 -7.02 24.64 -22.88
C SER A 179 -6.60 23.55 -21.87
N ARG A 180 -7.65 22.90 -21.32
CA ARG A 180 -7.94 21.45 -21.29
C ARG A 180 -7.04 20.49 -20.49
N GLU A 181 -7.55 20.14 -19.31
CA GLU A 181 -8.02 18.79 -18.93
C GLU A 181 -7.74 17.64 -19.93
N SER A 182 -7.05 16.59 -19.45
CA SER A 182 -6.96 15.23 -20.04
C SER A 182 -6.41 14.31 -18.94
N ASP A 183 -7.24 13.67 -18.11
CA ASP A 183 -7.88 12.36 -18.35
C ASP A 183 -6.84 11.25 -18.57
N TRP A 184 -6.35 10.68 -17.46
CA TRP A 184 -5.44 9.53 -17.43
C TRP A 184 -6.19 8.27 -16.95
N PHE A 185 -6.89 7.63 -17.89
CA PHE A 185 -7.21 6.18 -17.96
C PHE A 185 -8.00 5.50 -16.81
N PRO A 186 -8.64 4.34 -17.05
CA PRO A 186 -10.01 4.07 -16.66
C PRO A 186 -10.10 3.51 -15.24
N ARG A 187 -11.24 3.82 -14.61
CA ARG A 187 -11.68 3.27 -13.34
C ARG A 187 -11.83 1.74 -13.44
N GLY A 188 -11.32 1.07 -12.40
CA GLY A 188 -11.92 -0.10 -11.75
C GLY A 188 -12.36 -1.25 -12.65
N SER A 189 -11.54 -2.28 -12.75
CA SER A 189 -12.03 -3.63 -13.04
C SER A 189 -12.77 -4.13 -11.80
N GLU A 190 -14.09 -4.13 -11.83
CA GLU A 190 -14.92 -4.90 -10.91
C GLU A 190 -14.49 -6.37 -10.94
N CYS A 191 -14.10 -6.89 -9.78
CA CYS A 191 -14.00 -8.33 -9.57
C CYS A 191 -15.41 -8.89 -9.66
N VAL A 192 -15.74 -9.51 -10.79
CA VAL A 192 -17.03 -10.16 -11.02
C VAL A 192 -17.26 -11.25 -9.96
N GLU A 193 -18.27 -11.05 -9.11
CA GLU A 193 -18.96 -12.14 -8.41
C GLU A 193 -19.68 -12.98 -9.47
N GLU A 194 -19.16 -14.17 -9.76
CA GLU A 194 -19.87 -15.17 -10.56
C GLU A 194 -20.94 -15.83 -9.66
N ASP A 195 -22.13 -15.23 -9.67
CA ASP A 195 -23.37 -15.84 -9.20
C ASP A 195 -23.71 -17.01 -10.14
N ARG A 196 -23.54 -18.25 -9.67
CA ARG A 196 -24.13 -19.42 -10.33
C ARG A 196 -25.46 -19.76 -9.68
N ASP A 197 -26.48 -19.14 -10.25
CA ASP A 197 -27.87 -19.57 -10.19
C ASP A 197 -28.11 -20.55 -11.36
N GLU A 198 -28.17 -21.86 -11.10
CA GLU A 198 -28.66 -22.82 -12.09
C GLU A 198 -29.63 -23.84 -11.48
N LYS A 199 -30.87 -23.36 -11.40
CA LYS A 199 -32.13 -23.99 -11.81
C LYS A 199 -32.43 -25.43 -11.36
N ALA A 200 -33.43 -25.48 -10.47
CA ALA A 200 -34.45 -26.52 -10.47
C ALA A 200 -35.11 -26.67 -11.85
N GLY A 201 -35.01 -27.86 -12.43
CA GLY A 201 -35.78 -28.31 -13.59
C GLY A 201 -36.63 -29.52 -13.18
N GLN A 202 -37.92 -29.26 -12.98
CA GLN A 202 -38.96 -30.23 -12.70
C GLN A 202 -39.75 -30.43 -14.00
N GLY A 203 -39.93 -31.67 -14.46
CA GLY A 203 -40.85 -31.99 -15.56
C GLY A 203 -40.45 -33.23 -16.36
N GLY A 204 -41.19 -34.32 -16.17
CA GLY A 204 -41.10 -35.56 -16.94
C GLY A 204 -41.46 -36.78 -16.11
#